data_AF-A0AAN5CDI3-F1
#
_entry.id   AF-A0AAN5CDI3-F1
#
_cell.length_a   1.000
_cell.length_b   1.000
_cell.length_c   1.000
_cell.angle_alpha   90.00
_cell.angle_beta   90.00
_cell.angle_gamma   90.00
#
_symmetry.space_group_name_H-M   'P 1'
#
loop_
_entity.id
_entity.type
_entity.pdbx_description
1 polymer ?
#
loop_
_entity_poly.entity_id
_entity_poly.type
_entity_poly.pdbx_seq_one_letter_code
_entity_poly.pdbx_strand_id
1 'polypeptide(L)'
;FSNCSPLKSLRIFVHPFDHPFAQALSEHPAATEDAQKACLFISFTNTETPDYPPSWNSLSEPGMNHVLVNLNGEISITPKGKEMIVQAHFQKGAFRSNMDLSLSPDVDSFDNTTWQTRPSIMILKRLNDYVLVVDFLDAHDSKIPQIQCFDDCFTSLLSSSYCLLPPSRTFHTRLLSALRAACIPVVLSTTQPLPFQDLLDWRLASFRFAPSMIPCIPEMLEELDKEDVLELRRRGKVFLARIDDAQALSKSLVAALFERVQISLELFPEVKSNLIVPNGENTNTTFTSPRIQSRTGKYKYTSNNLYSRVRWNSGRDLAYSPRSLHDAPPMPGDAAMYEGTRENIIGPIRLGLTRDAEQFTVIILAYNRDEGVKNIIDTLRDCPHLNKVLIVWGNLERRPNGAWPEIHVPVEFILAERDSLLSRFVPYHRIETDAVVSMDDDAGLGQQELIFAFRMWRENRDRIVGFAERLHRINKGQVYYERIFTCQYSMVLTSFAIFHKEFLYEFTYNQHPSILEHIDANFNCEDIAMNFLISHLTRRPPLKILKKESKRNGSKKGLSVRPDHETKRSECIRLFAQIYGYNPLL
;
A
#
# COMPACT_ATOMS: atom_id res chain seq x y z
N PHE A 1 29.10 -6.86 -2.74
CA PHE A 1 28.66 -6.26 -1.47
C PHE A 1 29.32 -6.99 -0.33
N SER A 2 30.42 -6.45 0.20
CA SER A 2 31.28 -7.12 1.20
C SER A 2 30.80 -6.93 2.65
N ASN A 3 30.05 -5.85 2.93
CA ASN A 3 29.72 -5.46 4.31
C ASN A 3 28.51 -6.18 4.92
N CYS A 4 27.66 -6.82 4.10
CA CYS A 4 26.43 -7.43 4.61
C CYS A 4 26.20 -8.87 4.18
N SER A 5 25.80 -9.67 5.16
CA SER A 5 25.31 -11.03 4.94
C SER A 5 23.95 -10.97 4.24
N PRO A 6 23.70 -11.83 3.23
CA PRO A 6 22.39 -11.93 2.57
C PRO A 6 21.29 -12.42 3.53
N LEU A 7 21.64 -12.91 4.72
CA LEU A 7 20.71 -13.38 5.75
C LEU A 7 20.27 -12.27 6.72
N LYS A 8 20.89 -11.09 6.69
CA LYS A 8 20.54 -9.95 7.54
C LYS A 8 19.58 -8.99 6.82
N SER A 9 18.94 -8.12 7.59
CA SER A 9 18.15 -7.02 7.04
C SER A 9 19.06 -5.94 6.45
N LEU A 10 18.67 -5.36 5.32
CA LEU A 10 19.37 -4.22 4.72
C LEU A 10 19.33 -3.03 5.68
N ARG A 11 20.50 -2.49 5.99
CA ARG A 11 20.65 -1.22 6.70
C ARG A 11 21.37 -0.22 5.81
N ILE A 12 20.90 1.02 5.81
CA ILE A 12 21.52 2.11 5.05
C ILE A 12 22.06 3.16 6.01
N PHE A 13 23.21 3.75 5.69
CA PHE A 13 23.70 4.95 6.35
C PHE A 13 23.63 6.10 5.36
N VAL A 14 23.06 7.21 5.79
CA VAL A 14 22.87 8.39 4.95
C VAL A 14 23.82 9.46 5.45
N HIS A 15 24.72 9.93 4.58
CA HIS A 15 25.59 11.05 4.92
C HIS A 15 24.76 12.33 5.09
N PRO A 16 25.04 13.15 6.10
CA PRO A 16 24.31 14.40 6.33
C PRO A 16 24.34 15.28 5.09
N PHE A 17 23.15 15.71 4.65
CA PHE A 17 22.98 16.61 3.53
C PHE A 17 21.68 17.39 3.72
N ASP A 18 21.71 18.70 3.49
CA ASP A 18 20.56 19.58 3.69
C ASP A 18 19.62 19.51 2.47
N HIS A 19 18.75 18.50 2.45
CA HIS A 19 17.75 18.31 1.40
C HIS A 19 16.60 17.42 1.90
N PRO A 20 15.33 17.69 1.50
CA PRO A 20 14.18 16.89 1.93
C PRO A 20 14.35 15.39 1.67
N PHE A 21 14.90 15.03 0.52
CA PHE A 21 15.15 13.63 0.16
C PHE A 21 16.19 12.94 1.07
N ALA A 22 17.25 13.65 1.46
CA ALA A 22 18.27 13.12 2.37
C ALA A 22 17.69 12.92 3.79
N GLN A 23 16.86 13.85 4.25
CA GLN A 23 16.14 13.72 5.50
C GLN A 23 15.18 12.52 5.48
N ALA A 24 14.35 12.39 4.43
CA ALA A 24 13.41 11.29 4.28
C ALA A 24 14.09 9.91 4.20
N LEU A 25 15.30 9.83 3.62
CA LEU A 25 16.12 8.62 3.63
C LEU A 25 16.72 8.33 5.01
N SER A 26 17.06 9.35 5.79
CA SER A 26 17.60 9.21 7.15
C SER A 26 16.54 8.80 8.16
N GLU A 27 15.30 9.23 7.97
CA GLU A 27 14.14 8.85 8.79
C GLU A 27 13.54 7.49 8.38
N HIS A 28 13.97 6.95 7.25
CA HIS A 28 13.48 5.67 6.73
C HIS A 28 13.79 4.54 7.72
N PRO A 29 12.87 3.61 8.02
CA PRO A 29 13.11 2.50 8.96
C PRO A 29 14.36 1.64 8.71
N ALA A 30 14.81 1.53 7.45
CA ALA A 30 16.05 0.84 7.11
C ALA A 30 17.32 1.64 7.44
N ALA A 31 17.22 2.93 7.76
CA ALA A 31 18.34 3.79 8.09
C ALA A 31 18.91 3.48 9.48
N THR A 32 20.19 3.78 9.65
CA THR A 32 20.88 3.68 10.93
C THR A 32 21.85 4.86 11.09
N GLU A 33 21.95 5.39 12.31
CA GLU A 33 22.93 6.40 12.70
C GLU A 33 24.35 5.80 12.87
N ASP A 34 24.44 4.48 12.99
CA ASP A 34 25.70 3.76 13.20
C ASP A 34 26.25 3.22 11.89
N ALA A 35 27.24 3.92 11.33
CA ALA A 35 27.91 3.57 10.08
C ALA A 35 28.48 2.14 10.07
N GLN A 36 28.82 1.55 11.22
CA GLN A 36 29.36 0.18 11.29
C GLN A 36 28.29 -0.90 11.04
N LYS A 37 27.01 -0.55 11.23
CA LYS A 37 25.87 -1.47 10.99
C LYS A 37 25.34 -1.39 9.55
N ALA A 38 25.82 -0.44 8.76
CA ALA A 38 25.29 -0.17 7.44
C ALA A 38 25.84 -1.10 6.36
N CYS A 39 24.94 -1.52 5.47
CA CYS A 39 25.25 -2.26 4.26
C CYS A 39 25.60 -1.36 3.09
N LEU A 40 24.88 -0.24 2.98
CA LEU A 40 25.04 0.74 1.92
C LEU A 40 25.22 2.14 2.52
N PHE A 41 26.08 2.92 1.91
CA PHE A 41 26.33 4.32 2.26
C PHE A 41 25.78 5.22 1.16
N ILE A 42 24.85 6.11 1.52
CA ILE A 42 24.22 7.03 0.57
C ILE A 42 24.85 8.42 0.76
N SER A 43 25.41 8.94 -0.32
CA SER A 43 26.01 10.27 -0.39
C SER A 43 25.30 11.13 -1.43
N PHE A 44 25.28 12.43 -1.21
CA PHE A 44 24.60 13.40 -2.08
C PHE A 44 25.61 14.37 -2.69
N THR A 45 25.28 14.91 -3.86
CA THR A 45 26.10 15.91 -4.56
C THR A 45 25.25 16.77 -5.49
N ASN A 46 25.67 18.01 -5.67
CA ASN A 46 25.09 18.98 -6.60
C ASN A 46 26.13 19.49 -7.62
N THR A 47 27.34 18.92 -7.62
CA THR A 47 28.50 19.42 -8.35
C THR A 47 29.01 18.39 -9.36
N GLU A 48 29.68 18.84 -10.42
CA GLU A 48 30.32 17.94 -11.39
C GLU A 48 31.45 17.10 -10.77
N THR A 49 32.05 17.61 -9.69
CA THR A 49 33.09 16.94 -8.90
C THR A 49 32.59 16.68 -7.49
N PRO A 50 32.00 15.49 -7.25
CA PRO A 50 31.53 15.13 -5.92
C PRO A 50 32.70 15.02 -4.95
N ASP A 51 32.49 15.49 -3.72
CA ASP A 51 33.37 15.19 -2.61
C ASP A 51 33.02 13.79 -2.08
N TYR A 52 33.98 12.88 -2.12
CA TYR A 52 33.77 11.49 -1.77
C TYR A 52 34.19 11.24 -0.32
N PRO A 53 33.36 10.55 0.49
CA PRO A 53 33.73 10.25 1.86
C PRO A 53 35.02 9.41 1.91
N PRO A 54 35.81 9.45 3.00
CA PRO A 54 37.06 8.71 3.10
C PRO A 54 36.91 7.19 2.85
N SER A 55 35.76 6.61 3.19
CA SER A 55 35.40 5.21 2.93
C SER A 55 35.30 4.84 1.44
N TRP A 56 35.21 5.83 0.56
CA TRP A 56 35.07 5.65 -0.88
C TRP A 56 36.38 5.18 -1.55
N ASN A 57 37.52 5.66 -1.06
CA ASN A 57 38.82 5.54 -1.71
C ASN A 57 39.56 4.23 -1.37
N SER A 58 38.83 3.13 -1.20
CA SER A 58 39.46 1.80 -1.02
C SER A 58 40.37 1.48 -2.21
N LEU A 59 41.64 1.20 -1.93
CA LEU A 59 42.71 0.98 -2.93
C LEU A 59 42.43 -0.15 -3.95
N SER A 60 41.48 -1.06 -3.66
CA SER A 60 41.16 -2.20 -4.53
C SER A 60 39.80 -2.11 -5.22
N GLU A 61 38.81 -1.42 -4.64
CA GLU A 61 37.43 -1.37 -5.16
C GLU A 61 36.73 -0.05 -4.78
N PRO A 62 37.07 1.08 -5.44
CA PRO A 62 36.48 2.37 -5.13
C PRO A 62 34.95 2.36 -5.36
N GLY A 63 34.21 3.05 -4.49
CA GLY A 63 32.75 3.16 -4.57
C GLY A 63 31.96 1.89 -4.20
N MET A 64 32.61 0.78 -3.84
CA MET A 64 31.87 -0.42 -3.41
C MET A 64 30.96 -0.11 -2.21
N ASN A 65 29.72 -0.61 -2.24
CA ASN A 65 28.67 -0.38 -1.24
C ASN A 65 28.19 1.08 -1.13
N HIS A 66 28.60 1.98 -2.03
CA HIS A 66 28.15 3.36 -2.00
C HIS A 66 27.09 3.63 -3.07
N VAL A 67 26.17 4.53 -2.74
CA VAL A 67 25.14 5.08 -3.64
C VAL A 67 25.37 6.58 -3.69
N LEU A 68 25.60 7.12 -4.89
CA LEU A 68 25.72 8.55 -5.12
C LEU A 68 24.43 9.09 -5.72
N VAL A 69 23.80 10.03 -5.02
CA VAL A 69 22.58 10.72 -5.46
C VAL A 69 22.97 12.10 -5.96
N ASN A 70 22.74 12.36 -7.24
CA ASN A 70 22.97 13.65 -7.86
C ASN A 70 21.66 14.45 -7.88
N LEU A 71 21.56 15.51 -7.08
CA LEU A 71 20.37 16.36 -7.04
C LEU A 71 20.35 17.39 -8.19
N ASN A 72 21.50 17.65 -8.83
CA ASN A 72 21.55 18.56 -9.95
C ASN A 72 21.14 17.86 -11.25
N GLY A 73 19.94 18.18 -11.74
CA GLY A 73 19.39 17.62 -12.98
C GLY A 73 20.08 18.09 -14.27
N GLU A 74 20.81 19.20 -14.24
CA GLU A 74 21.51 19.77 -15.41
C GLU A 74 22.90 19.16 -15.62
N ILE A 75 23.49 18.63 -14.55
CA ILE A 75 24.82 18.04 -14.54
C ILE A 75 24.70 16.52 -14.58
N SER A 76 25.52 15.86 -15.40
CA SER A 76 25.65 14.41 -15.39
C SER A 76 26.99 14.01 -14.79
N ILE A 77 26.94 13.07 -13.86
CA ILE A 77 28.11 12.49 -13.20
C ILE A 77 28.42 11.14 -13.83
N THR A 78 29.69 10.93 -14.14
CA THR A 78 30.18 9.64 -14.64
C THR A 78 30.69 8.78 -13.49
N PRO A 79 30.38 7.47 -13.49
CA PRO A 79 30.87 6.57 -12.45
C PRO A 79 32.39 6.42 -12.52
N LYS A 80 33.04 6.48 -11.35
CA LYS A 80 34.49 6.27 -11.16
C LYS A 80 34.83 4.85 -10.73
N GLY A 81 33.88 4.12 -10.15
CA GLY A 81 34.12 2.79 -9.58
C GLY A 81 32.89 1.87 -9.59
N LYS A 82 32.66 1.17 -8.47
CA LYS A 82 31.58 0.19 -8.28
C LYS A 82 30.36 0.75 -7.54
N GLU A 83 30.31 2.07 -7.34
CA GLU A 83 29.15 2.76 -6.76
C GLU A 83 27.91 2.61 -7.64
N MET A 84 26.72 2.78 -7.05
CA MET A 84 25.48 2.97 -7.80
C MET A 84 25.21 4.47 -7.94
N ILE A 85 24.82 4.92 -9.14
CA ILE A 85 24.45 6.31 -9.38
C ILE A 85 22.94 6.45 -9.49
N VAL A 86 22.39 7.45 -8.80
CA VAL A 86 21.01 7.91 -8.93
C VAL A 86 21.05 9.33 -9.47
N GLN A 87 20.63 9.54 -10.72
CA GLN A 87 20.62 10.88 -11.33
C GLN A 87 19.59 11.00 -12.45
N ALA A 88 19.16 12.23 -12.74
CA ALA A 88 18.20 12.49 -13.82
C ALA A 88 18.86 12.33 -15.19
N HIS A 89 20.00 12.97 -15.40
CA HIS A 89 20.67 13.06 -16.70
C HIS A 89 21.87 12.12 -16.82
N PHE A 90 21.93 11.38 -17.92
CA PHE A 90 23.08 10.54 -18.27
C PHE A 90 23.70 10.96 -19.60
N GLN A 91 25.02 11.10 -19.62
CA GLN A 91 25.77 11.13 -20.87
C GLN A 91 25.65 9.78 -21.59
N LYS A 92 25.72 9.82 -22.93
CA LYS A 92 25.62 8.62 -23.76
C LYS A 92 26.70 7.60 -23.36
N GLY A 93 26.27 6.40 -22.97
CA GLY A 93 27.17 5.32 -22.55
C GLY A 93 27.56 5.32 -21.06
N ALA A 94 27.15 6.33 -20.28
CA ALA A 94 27.46 6.41 -18.84
C ALA A 94 26.51 5.60 -17.96
N PHE A 95 25.29 5.29 -18.43
CA PHE A 95 24.30 4.53 -17.67
C PHE A 95 24.63 3.03 -17.65
N ARG A 96 24.93 2.48 -16.48
CA ARG A 96 25.12 1.03 -16.32
C ARG A 96 23.78 0.38 -16.01
N SER A 97 23.23 -0.31 -17.01
CA SER A 97 21.99 -1.10 -16.88
C SER A 97 22.09 -2.10 -15.72
N ASN A 98 20.99 -2.27 -14.98
CA ASN A 98 20.90 -3.13 -13.79
C ASN A 98 21.80 -2.72 -12.60
N MET A 99 22.50 -1.58 -12.66
CA MET A 99 23.22 -1.00 -11.52
C MET A 99 22.71 0.41 -11.19
N ASP A 100 22.76 1.32 -12.16
CA ASP A 100 22.36 2.72 -11.96
C ASP A 100 20.83 2.92 -12.06
N LEU A 101 20.36 4.06 -11.55
CA LEU A 101 18.95 4.46 -11.55
C LEU A 101 18.81 5.85 -12.19
N SER A 102 17.96 5.95 -13.22
CA SER A 102 17.65 7.21 -13.89
C SER A 102 16.31 7.76 -13.43
N LEU A 103 16.34 8.77 -12.55
CA LEU A 103 15.18 9.44 -11.97
C LEU A 103 15.56 10.84 -11.48
N SER A 104 14.60 11.73 -11.24
CA SER A 104 14.84 13.05 -10.63
C SER A 104 14.80 12.94 -9.10
N PRO A 105 15.93 13.10 -8.38
CA PRO A 105 15.94 13.00 -6.93
C PRO A 105 15.69 14.33 -6.21
N ASP A 106 15.68 15.45 -6.96
CA ASP A 106 15.23 16.75 -6.49
C ASP A 106 13.70 16.75 -6.47
N VAL A 107 13.16 16.50 -5.27
CA VAL A 107 11.73 16.39 -4.97
C VAL A 107 11.42 17.04 -3.63
N ASP A 108 10.24 17.62 -3.53
CA ASP A 108 9.77 18.32 -2.33
C ASP A 108 9.49 17.36 -1.17
N SER A 109 9.40 17.91 0.04
CA SER A 109 8.89 17.16 1.19
C SER A 109 7.42 16.80 1.01
N PHE A 110 7.00 15.68 1.60
CA PHE A 110 5.59 15.29 1.62
C PHE A 110 4.72 16.37 2.27
N ASP A 111 3.58 16.68 1.66
CA ASP A 111 2.57 17.61 2.17
C ASP A 111 1.19 16.95 2.15
N ASN A 112 0.55 16.91 3.33
CA ASN A 112 -0.81 16.41 3.57
C ASN A 112 -1.84 17.07 2.64
N THR A 113 -1.63 18.32 2.21
CA THR A 113 -2.63 19.08 1.45
C THR A 113 -2.50 18.96 -0.07
N THR A 114 -1.44 18.32 -0.58
CA THR A 114 -1.17 18.27 -2.03
C THR A 114 -2.33 17.66 -2.82
N TRP A 115 -3.06 16.69 -2.27
CA TRP A 115 -4.22 16.08 -2.95
C TRP A 115 -5.32 17.10 -3.32
N GLN A 116 -5.41 18.24 -2.61
CA GLN A 116 -6.42 19.26 -2.87
C GLN A 116 -6.24 19.95 -4.22
N THR A 117 -5.00 20.03 -4.71
CA THR A 117 -4.68 20.62 -6.01
C THR A 117 -4.63 19.59 -7.13
N ARG A 118 -4.51 18.29 -6.80
CA ARG A 118 -4.42 17.22 -7.79
C ARG A 118 -5.76 17.03 -8.51
N PRO A 119 -5.77 16.90 -9.85
CA PRO A 119 -7.01 16.71 -10.58
C PRO A 119 -7.57 15.29 -10.39
N SER A 120 -8.89 15.17 -10.54
CA SER A 120 -9.50 13.85 -10.68
C SER A 120 -9.13 13.21 -12.03
N ILE A 121 -8.88 11.91 -12.03
CA ILE A 121 -8.62 11.15 -13.27
C ILE A 121 -9.90 10.91 -14.08
N MET A 122 -11.07 11.13 -13.47
CA MET A 122 -12.39 10.84 -14.05
C MET A 122 -12.80 11.81 -15.18
N ILE A 123 -12.10 12.94 -15.33
CA ILE A 123 -12.35 13.91 -16.40
C ILE A 123 -11.77 13.37 -17.71
N LEU A 124 -12.54 12.55 -18.43
CA LEU A 124 -12.13 11.88 -19.66
C LEU A 124 -11.68 12.87 -20.76
N LYS A 125 -12.54 13.84 -21.09
CA LYS A 125 -12.27 14.86 -22.11
C LYS A 125 -11.76 16.13 -21.44
N ARG A 126 -10.58 16.58 -21.83
CA ARG A 126 -9.98 17.85 -21.39
C ARG A 126 -9.97 18.86 -22.54
N LEU A 127 -9.50 20.08 -22.30
CA LEU A 127 -9.50 21.14 -23.32
C LEU A 127 -8.56 20.79 -24.48
N ASN A 128 -7.39 20.27 -24.15
CA ASN A 128 -6.42 19.80 -25.13
C ASN A 128 -6.35 18.27 -25.06
N ASP A 129 -6.55 17.60 -26.18
CA ASP A 129 -6.39 16.15 -26.22
C ASP A 129 -4.90 15.79 -26.11
N TYR A 130 -4.04 16.43 -26.88
CA TYR A 130 -2.58 16.19 -26.85
C TYR A 130 -1.81 17.51 -26.93
N VAL A 131 -0.70 17.59 -26.20
CA VAL A 131 0.22 18.75 -26.20
C VAL A 131 1.66 18.28 -26.30
N LEU A 132 2.47 19.00 -27.07
CA LEU A 132 3.92 18.81 -27.14
C LEU A 132 4.58 19.68 -26.08
N VAL A 133 5.28 19.06 -25.14
CA VAL A 133 5.98 19.75 -24.05
C VAL A 133 7.42 20.01 -24.50
N VAL A 134 7.80 21.29 -24.62
CA VAL A 134 9.09 21.70 -25.20
C VAL A 134 9.89 22.58 -24.24
N ASP A 135 11.22 22.55 -24.41
CA ASP A 135 12.12 23.56 -23.85
C ASP A 135 11.98 24.87 -24.64
N PHE A 136 12.34 26.00 -24.04
CA PHE A 136 12.42 27.30 -24.74
C PHE A 136 13.30 27.24 -26.01
N LEU A 137 14.22 26.27 -26.10
CA LEU A 137 15.21 26.13 -27.15
C LEU A 137 14.79 25.21 -28.31
N ASP A 138 13.75 24.38 -28.13
CA ASP A 138 13.38 23.29 -29.05
C ASP A 138 11.96 23.46 -29.60
N ALA A 139 11.65 24.64 -30.15
CA ALA A 139 10.40 24.87 -30.88
C ALA A 139 10.43 24.06 -32.20
N HIS A 140 9.77 22.90 -32.20
CA HIS A 140 9.60 22.10 -33.41
C HIS A 140 8.48 22.70 -34.28
N ASP A 141 8.61 22.67 -35.61
CA ASP A 141 7.53 23.05 -36.52
C ASP A 141 6.48 21.91 -36.57
N SER A 142 5.62 21.86 -35.54
CA SER A 142 4.59 20.83 -35.40
C SER A 142 3.20 21.46 -35.41
N LYS A 143 2.25 20.86 -36.13
CA LYS A 143 0.82 21.21 -36.05
C LYS A 143 0.18 20.95 -34.67
N ILE A 144 0.91 20.30 -33.77
CA ILE A 144 0.48 19.97 -32.41
C ILE A 144 0.68 21.19 -31.51
N PRO A 145 -0.31 21.55 -30.65
CA PRO A 145 -0.18 22.62 -29.68
C PRO A 145 1.04 22.42 -28.76
N GLN A 146 1.82 23.48 -28.54
CA GLN A 146 3.03 23.44 -27.73
C GLN A 146 2.84 24.13 -26.39
N ILE A 147 3.41 23.53 -25.35
CA ILE A 147 3.54 24.13 -24.02
C ILE A 147 5.03 24.21 -23.70
N GLN A 148 5.52 25.44 -23.55
CA GLN A 148 6.88 25.71 -23.09
C GLN A 148 6.94 25.61 -21.57
N CYS A 149 7.91 24.86 -21.05
CA CYS A 149 8.08 24.70 -19.62
C CYS A 149 9.50 24.26 -19.26
N PHE A 150 10.14 24.94 -18.31
CA PHE A 150 11.50 24.61 -17.85
C PHE A 150 11.47 23.69 -16.62
N ASP A 151 10.78 24.10 -15.55
CA ASP A 151 10.73 23.36 -14.27
C ASP A 151 9.34 22.77 -13.99
N ASP A 152 8.41 23.57 -13.45
CA ASP A 152 7.07 23.10 -13.08
C ASP A 152 6.04 23.36 -14.17
N CYS A 153 5.67 22.27 -14.86
CA CYS A 153 4.65 22.32 -15.92
C CYS A 153 3.25 22.01 -15.40
N PHE A 154 3.09 21.70 -14.11
CA PHE A 154 1.87 21.11 -13.57
C PHE A 154 0.61 21.87 -13.98
N THR A 155 0.57 23.17 -13.70
CA THR A 155 -0.60 24.04 -13.99
C THR A 155 -0.95 24.06 -15.47
N SER A 156 0.04 24.13 -16.36
CA SER A 156 -0.14 24.18 -17.81
C SER A 156 -0.65 22.84 -18.37
N LEU A 157 -0.31 21.72 -17.72
CA LEU A 157 -0.68 20.38 -18.16
C LEU A 157 -2.04 19.89 -17.62
N LEU A 158 -2.64 20.59 -16.64
CA LEU A 158 -3.94 20.22 -16.06
C LEU A 158 -5.06 20.08 -17.09
N SER A 159 -4.99 20.89 -18.16
CA SER A 159 -5.99 20.95 -19.22
C SER A 159 -5.74 19.96 -20.36
N SER A 160 -4.72 19.10 -20.26
CA SER A 160 -4.24 18.24 -21.35
C SER A 160 -4.41 16.76 -21.02
N SER A 161 -4.89 15.94 -21.98
CA SER A 161 -5.07 14.49 -21.76
C SER A 161 -3.80 13.68 -21.98
N TYR A 162 -3.04 14.00 -23.02
CA TYR A 162 -1.78 13.36 -23.40
C TYR A 162 -0.64 14.38 -23.48
N CYS A 163 0.50 14.05 -22.87
CA CYS A 163 1.66 14.92 -22.79
C CYS A 163 2.81 14.29 -23.57
N LEU A 164 3.10 14.83 -24.76
CA LEU A 164 4.18 14.36 -25.61
C LEU A 164 5.51 14.92 -25.08
N LEU A 165 6.38 14.01 -24.63
CA LEU A 165 7.62 14.32 -23.94
C LEU A 165 8.82 13.93 -24.83
N PRO A 166 9.46 14.88 -25.52
CA PRO A 166 10.73 14.65 -26.19
C PRO A 166 11.87 14.44 -25.17
N PRO A 167 12.96 13.73 -25.55
CA PRO A 167 14.17 13.69 -24.76
C PRO A 167 14.71 15.09 -24.50
N SER A 168 14.94 15.40 -23.24
CA SER A 168 15.57 16.65 -22.82
C SER A 168 16.35 16.46 -21.52
N ARG A 169 17.09 17.48 -21.11
CA ARG A 169 17.75 17.49 -19.79
C ARG A 169 16.72 17.49 -18.66
N THR A 170 15.59 18.15 -18.87
CA THR A 170 14.43 18.29 -17.97
C THR A 170 13.38 17.17 -18.16
N PHE A 171 13.73 16.06 -18.80
CA PHE A 171 12.76 15.01 -19.13
C PHE A 171 12.06 14.44 -17.89
N HIS A 172 12.81 14.15 -16.83
CA HIS A 172 12.26 13.51 -15.62
C HIS A 172 11.37 14.47 -14.81
N THR A 173 11.71 15.76 -14.75
CA THR A 173 10.87 16.78 -14.09
C THR A 173 9.56 16.97 -14.85
N ARG A 174 9.61 17.01 -16.18
CA ARG A 174 8.40 17.06 -17.04
C ARG A 174 7.53 15.81 -16.93
N LEU A 175 8.15 14.63 -16.89
CA LEU A 175 7.44 13.37 -16.67
C LEU A 175 6.69 13.41 -15.34
N LEU A 176 7.35 13.90 -14.29
CA LEU A 176 6.75 14.07 -12.98
C LEU A 176 5.58 15.06 -13.04
N SER A 177 5.75 16.25 -13.62
CA SER A 177 4.66 17.24 -13.79
C SER A 177 3.48 16.70 -14.61
N ALA A 178 3.74 15.90 -15.66
CA ALA A 178 2.70 15.27 -16.47
C ALA A 178 1.87 14.29 -15.63
N LEU A 179 2.53 13.40 -14.86
CA LEU A 179 1.85 12.47 -13.97
C LEU A 179 1.06 13.18 -12.88
N ARG A 180 1.64 14.23 -12.28
CA ARG A 180 1.00 15.11 -11.29
C ARG A 180 -0.29 15.73 -11.83
N ALA A 181 -0.30 16.14 -13.10
CA ALA A 181 -1.47 16.67 -13.80
C ALA A 181 -2.46 15.58 -14.27
N ALA A 182 -2.19 14.29 -13.99
CA ALA A 182 -2.88 13.14 -14.57
C ALA A 182 -2.97 13.18 -16.10
N CYS A 183 -1.95 13.75 -16.73
CA CYS A 183 -1.74 13.73 -18.17
C CYS A 183 -0.97 12.46 -18.53
N ILE A 184 -1.45 11.67 -19.49
CA ILE A 184 -0.81 10.41 -19.88
C ILE A 184 0.50 10.75 -20.61
N PRO A 185 1.68 10.33 -20.12
CA PRO A 185 2.93 10.60 -20.79
C PRO A 185 3.04 9.84 -22.11
N VAL A 186 3.46 10.53 -23.16
CA VAL A 186 3.78 9.98 -24.48
C VAL A 186 5.25 10.29 -24.75
N VAL A 187 6.12 9.33 -24.43
CA VAL A 187 7.56 9.50 -24.51
C VAL A 187 8.01 9.38 -25.97
N LEU A 188 8.53 10.48 -26.53
CA LEU A 188 8.99 10.56 -27.92
C LEU A 188 10.43 10.04 -28.06
N SER A 189 10.70 8.86 -27.50
CA SER A 189 11.99 8.19 -27.64
C SER A 189 11.90 6.70 -27.32
N THR A 190 12.65 5.92 -28.07
CA THR A 190 12.80 4.48 -27.84
C THR A 190 13.87 4.17 -26.79
N THR A 191 14.80 5.10 -26.53
CA THR A 191 15.97 4.86 -25.66
C THR A 191 15.98 5.68 -24.39
N GLN A 192 15.09 6.68 -24.24
CA GLN A 192 15.02 7.51 -23.04
C GLN A 192 14.75 6.62 -21.80
N PRO A 193 15.63 6.63 -20.79
CA PRO A 193 15.40 5.87 -19.57
C PRO A 193 14.27 6.50 -18.74
N LEU A 194 13.46 5.64 -18.11
CA LEU A 194 12.39 6.05 -17.20
C LEU A 194 12.74 5.71 -15.73
N PRO A 195 12.14 6.40 -14.76
CA PRO A 195 12.30 6.08 -13.35
C PRO A 195 12.01 4.60 -13.07
N PHE A 196 12.97 3.92 -12.43
CA PHE A 196 12.88 2.51 -12.09
C PHE A 196 12.45 1.61 -13.26
N GLN A 197 12.90 1.90 -14.50
CA GLN A 197 12.43 1.21 -15.72
C GLN A 197 12.50 -0.32 -15.70
N ASP A 198 13.45 -0.90 -14.96
CA ASP A 198 13.60 -2.36 -14.85
C ASP A 198 12.56 -3.00 -13.89
N LEU A 199 11.88 -2.18 -13.09
CA LEU A 199 10.97 -2.58 -12.01
C LEU A 199 9.52 -2.12 -12.30
N LEU A 200 9.36 -0.89 -12.79
CA LEU A 200 8.09 -0.32 -13.25
C LEU A 200 7.86 -0.64 -14.73
N ASP A 201 6.72 -1.26 -15.00
CA ASP A 201 6.25 -1.54 -16.35
C ASP A 201 5.53 -0.31 -16.92
N TRP A 202 6.31 0.63 -17.45
CA TRP A 202 5.81 1.89 -17.99
C TRP A 202 4.81 1.75 -19.13
N ARG A 203 4.70 0.58 -19.76
CA ARG A 203 3.63 0.30 -20.74
C ARG A 203 2.24 0.36 -20.13
N LEU A 204 2.12 0.25 -18.80
CA LEU A 204 0.86 0.37 -18.08
C LEU A 204 0.43 1.82 -17.84
N ALA A 205 1.32 2.80 -18.00
CA ALA A 205 1.07 4.19 -17.61
C ALA A 205 1.48 5.23 -18.68
N SER A 206 2.23 4.83 -19.71
CA SER A 206 2.71 5.72 -20.76
C SER A 206 2.82 5.00 -22.11
N PHE A 207 2.88 5.81 -23.17
CA PHE A 207 3.23 5.34 -24.51
C PHE A 207 4.66 5.72 -24.87
N ARG A 208 5.26 4.97 -25.79
CA ARG A 208 6.58 5.27 -26.37
C ARG A 208 6.47 5.27 -27.90
N PHE A 209 6.87 6.37 -28.52
CA PHE A 209 6.92 6.50 -29.97
C PHE A 209 8.28 7.07 -30.41
N ALA A 210 8.72 6.73 -31.61
CA ALA A 210 9.88 7.40 -32.21
C ALA A 210 9.51 8.85 -32.60
N PRO A 211 10.43 9.81 -32.53
CA PRO A 211 10.18 11.20 -32.97
C PRO A 211 9.62 11.31 -34.39
N SER A 212 9.98 10.40 -35.29
CA SER A 212 9.47 10.36 -36.66
C SER A 212 7.96 10.08 -36.76
N MET A 213 7.34 9.54 -35.71
CA MET A 213 5.91 9.20 -35.66
C MET A 213 5.03 10.35 -35.19
N ILE A 214 5.61 11.49 -34.74
CA ILE A 214 4.86 12.64 -34.20
C ILE A 214 3.63 13.02 -35.04
N PRO A 215 3.68 13.06 -36.39
CA PRO A 215 2.51 13.42 -37.20
C PRO A 215 1.32 12.45 -37.08
N CYS A 216 1.56 11.17 -36.76
CA CYS A 216 0.53 10.13 -36.68
C CYS A 216 0.01 9.89 -35.26
N ILE A 217 0.72 10.34 -34.23
CA ILE A 217 0.35 10.13 -32.82
C ILE A 217 -1.08 10.60 -32.49
N PRO A 218 -1.54 11.79 -32.94
CA PRO A 218 -2.91 12.24 -32.69
C PRO A 218 -3.99 11.22 -33.06
N GLU A 219 -3.94 10.70 -34.28
CA GLU A 219 -4.91 9.72 -34.80
C GLU A 219 -4.90 8.43 -33.96
N MET A 220 -3.71 7.93 -33.61
CA MET A 220 -3.57 6.73 -32.78
C MET A 220 -4.12 6.90 -31.36
N LEU A 221 -4.01 8.10 -30.77
CA LEU A 221 -4.49 8.38 -29.42
C LEU A 221 -6.00 8.61 -29.37
N GLU A 222 -6.59 9.08 -30.46
CA GLU A 222 -8.05 9.27 -30.61
C GLU A 222 -8.80 7.94 -30.73
N GLU A 223 -8.14 6.88 -31.22
CA GLU A 223 -8.69 5.52 -31.33
C GLU A 223 -8.77 4.75 -30.00
N LEU A 224 -8.19 5.28 -28.91
CA LEU A 224 -8.17 4.57 -27.63
C LEU A 224 -9.53 4.53 -26.93
N ASP A 225 -9.87 3.36 -26.39
CA ASP A 225 -11.06 3.18 -25.55
C ASP A 225 -10.94 3.99 -24.25
N LYS A 226 -12.08 4.52 -23.77
CA LYS A 226 -12.12 5.38 -22.58
C LYS A 226 -11.69 4.64 -21.32
N GLU A 227 -12.00 3.35 -21.25
CA GLU A 227 -11.60 2.43 -20.20
C GLU A 227 -10.08 2.33 -20.10
N ASP A 228 -9.39 2.22 -21.25
CA ASP A 228 -7.93 2.16 -21.31
C ASP A 228 -7.30 3.49 -20.90
N VAL A 229 -7.87 4.62 -21.33
CA VAL A 229 -7.43 5.96 -20.90
C VAL A 229 -7.53 6.11 -19.38
N LEU A 230 -8.62 5.66 -18.76
CA LEU A 230 -8.79 5.70 -17.30
C LEU A 230 -7.80 4.77 -16.59
N GLU A 231 -7.57 3.57 -17.10
CA GLU A 231 -6.61 2.64 -16.52
C GLU A 231 -5.18 3.17 -16.63
N LEU A 232 -4.78 3.76 -17.77
CA LEU A 232 -3.49 4.43 -17.96
C LEU A 232 -3.29 5.56 -16.94
N ARG A 233 -4.28 6.43 -16.75
CA ARG A 233 -4.21 7.50 -15.73
C ARG A 233 -4.14 6.95 -14.31
N ARG A 234 -4.92 5.91 -14.00
CA ARG A 234 -4.89 5.26 -12.69
C ARG A 234 -3.53 4.64 -12.40
N ARG A 235 -2.93 3.95 -13.37
CA ARG A 235 -1.57 3.40 -13.29
C ARG A 235 -0.52 4.51 -13.20
N GLY A 236 -0.71 5.61 -13.92
CA GLY A 236 0.07 6.83 -13.77
C GLY A 236 0.07 7.35 -12.33
N LYS A 237 -1.08 7.37 -11.64
CA LYS A 237 -1.14 7.72 -10.21
C LYS A 237 -0.41 6.72 -9.31
N VAL A 238 -0.52 5.43 -9.60
CA VAL A 238 0.24 4.38 -8.86
C VAL A 238 1.75 4.61 -9.01
N PHE A 239 2.21 4.98 -10.21
CA PHE A 239 3.62 5.21 -10.47
C PHE A 239 4.09 6.53 -9.87
N LEU A 240 3.24 7.57 -9.95
CA LEU A 240 3.46 8.85 -9.29
C LEU A 240 3.70 8.66 -7.78
N ALA A 241 2.88 7.84 -7.11
CA ALA A 241 3.02 7.54 -5.68
C ALA A 241 4.36 6.87 -5.30
N ARG A 242 5.23 6.55 -6.26
CA ARG A 242 6.59 6.04 -6.04
C ARG A 242 7.68 7.09 -6.22
N ILE A 243 7.36 8.22 -6.84
CA ILE A 243 8.33 9.26 -7.25
C ILE A 243 7.87 10.69 -6.94
N ASP A 244 6.69 10.90 -6.32
CA ASP A 244 6.09 12.23 -6.18
C ASP A 244 6.86 13.17 -5.25
N ASP A 245 7.20 12.67 -4.06
CA ASP A 245 7.81 13.42 -2.98
C ASP A 245 8.98 12.65 -2.34
N ALA A 246 9.71 13.32 -1.46
CA ALA A 246 10.87 12.78 -0.76
C ALA A 246 10.59 11.48 0.01
N GLN A 247 9.42 11.31 0.62
CA GLN A 247 9.06 10.10 1.37
C GLN A 247 8.70 8.95 0.42
N ALA A 248 7.93 9.23 -0.63
CA ALA A 248 7.60 8.25 -1.67
C ALA A 248 8.86 7.74 -2.39
N LEU A 249 9.75 8.67 -2.73
CA LEU A 249 11.00 8.35 -3.40
C LEU A 249 11.97 7.61 -2.47
N SER A 250 12.02 7.92 -1.16
CA SER A 250 12.90 7.23 -0.21
C SER A 250 12.51 5.77 -0.08
N LYS A 251 11.21 5.49 0.10
CA LYS A 251 10.66 4.13 0.13
C LYS A 251 10.98 3.36 -1.17
N SER A 252 10.81 4.00 -2.31
CA SER A 252 11.03 3.37 -3.62
C SER A 252 12.50 3.14 -3.93
N LEU A 253 13.37 4.11 -3.61
CA LEU A 253 14.81 3.96 -3.79
C LEU A 253 15.35 2.83 -2.91
N VAL A 254 14.98 2.78 -1.62
CA VAL A 254 15.44 1.73 -0.73
C VAL A 254 14.93 0.35 -1.17
N ALA A 255 13.69 0.26 -1.66
CA ALA A 255 13.16 -0.95 -2.27
C ALA A 255 13.95 -1.37 -3.53
N ALA A 256 14.30 -0.43 -4.40
CA ALA A 256 15.10 -0.71 -5.60
C ALA A 256 16.51 -1.18 -5.22
N LEU A 257 17.16 -0.50 -4.28
CA LEU A 257 18.48 -0.88 -3.77
C LEU A 257 18.45 -2.29 -3.16
N PHE A 258 17.43 -2.58 -2.35
CA PHE A 258 17.19 -3.92 -1.83
C PHE A 258 17.15 -4.98 -2.94
N GLU A 259 16.41 -4.75 -4.02
CA GLU A 259 16.31 -5.73 -5.10
C GLU A 259 17.61 -5.88 -5.89
N ARG A 260 18.38 -4.78 -6.04
CA ARG A 260 19.70 -4.79 -6.68
C ARG A 260 20.74 -5.59 -5.88
N VAL A 261 20.72 -5.45 -4.56
CA VAL A 261 21.70 -6.13 -3.67
C VAL A 261 21.21 -7.48 -3.16
N GLN A 262 19.93 -7.80 -3.33
CA GLN A 262 19.25 -9.02 -2.88
C GLN A 262 19.33 -9.29 -1.36
N ILE A 263 19.38 -8.24 -0.53
CA ILE A 263 19.45 -8.35 0.95
C ILE A 263 18.11 -7.95 1.57
N SER A 264 17.40 -8.86 2.24
CA SER A 264 16.02 -8.62 2.70
C SER A 264 15.79 -7.27 3.41
N LEU A 265 14.69 -6.58 3.11
CA LEU A 265 14.22 -5.44 3.92
C LEU A 265 13.56 -5.92 5.20
N GLU A 266 13.67 -5.10 6.24
CA GLU A 266 12.90 -5.27 7.47
C GLU A 266 11.44 -4.91 7.21
N LEU A 267 10.50 -5.69 7.76
CA LEU A 267 9.08 -5.35 7.72
C LEU A 267 8.82 -4.18 8.67
N PHE A 268 7.76 -3.39 8.45
CA PHE A 268 7.36 -2.39 9.45
C PHE A 268 7.23 -3.07 10.82
N PRO A 269 7.78 -2.47 11.88
CA PRO A 269 7.71 -3.05 13.20
C PRO A 269 6.24 -3.13 13.60
N GLU A 270 5.83 -4.32 14.02
CA GLU A 270 4.54 -4.49 14.64
C GLU A 270 4.43 -3.56 15.86
N VAL A 271 3.25 -2.99 16.08
CA VAL A 271 3.05 -2.07 17.19
C VAL A 271 3.07 -2.85 18.49
N LYS A 272 3.93 -2.42 19.43
CA LYS A 272 3.97 -2.99 20.78
C LYS A 272 2.64 -2.69 21.46
N SER A 273 1.98 -3.73 21.93
CA SER A 273 0.68 -3.64 22.60
C SER A 273 0.84 -3.40 24.09
N ASN A 274 0.07 -2.46 24.64
CA ASN A 274 -0.04 -2.24 26.08
C ASN A 274 -1.01 -3.26 26.70
N LEU A 275 -0.50 -4.44 27.05
CA LEU A 275 -1.31 -5.49 27.64
C LEU A 275 -1.88 -5.05 29.00
N ILE A 276 -3.17 -5.30 29.21
CA ILE A 276 -3.84 -5.10 30.49
C ILE A 276 -4.48 -6.41 30.93
N VAL A 277 -4.50 -6.64 32.24
CA VAL A 277 -5.04 -7.87 32.83
C VAL A 277 -6.33 -7.51 33.55
N PRO A 278 -7.47 -8.15 33.22
CA PRO A 278 -8.68 -8.00 34.03
C PRO A 278 -8.39 -8.42 35.47
N ASN A 279 -8.65 -7.54 36.43
CA ASN A 279 -8.42 -7.73 37.87
C ASN A 279 -6.95 -7.90 38.35
N GLY A 280 -5.94 -7.78 37.47
CA GLY A 280 -4.53 -7.69 37.88
C GLY A 280 -3.82 -9.00 38.25
N GLU A 281 -4.44 -10.16 38.09
CA GLU A 281 -3.83 -11.48 38.33
C GLU A 281 -3.58 -12.23 37.02
N ASN A 282 -2.32 -12.61 36.76
CA ASN A 282 -1.97 -13.49 35.65
C ASN A 282 -2.25 -14.94 36.06
N THR A 283 -3.36 -15.51 35.62
CA THR A 283 -3.56 -16.95 35.71
C THR A 283 -2.70 -17.63 34.64
N ASN A 284 -1.79 -18.53 35.06
CA ASN A 284 -1.05 -19.40 34.14
C ASN A 284 -2.02 -20.42 33.55
N THR A 285 -2.74 -20.01 32.51
CA THR A 285 -3.69 -20.85 31.79
C THR A 285 -2.96 -21.68 30.75
N THR A 286 -2.99 -23.00 30.90
CA THR A 286 -2.55 -23.93 29.86
C THR A 286 -3.64 -24.06 28.80
N PHE A 287 -3.39 -23.51 27.62
CA PHE A 287 -4.31 -23.61 26.49
C PHE A 287 -4.22 -24.99 25.83
N THR A 288 -5.37 -25.57 25.48
CA THR A 288 -5.48 -26.93 24.94
C THR A 288 -5.25 -27.02 23.44
N SER A 289 -5.30 -25.91 22.71
CA SER A 289 -5.25 -25.89 21.24
C SER A 289 -3.86 -25.52 20.68
N PRO A 290 -3.35 -26.26 19.68
CA PRO A 290 -2.12 -25.89 19.00
C PRO A 290 -2.30 -24.57 18.25
N ARG A 291 -1.38 -23.63 18.45
CA ARG A 291 -1.40 -22.33 17.77
C ARG A 291 -0.56 -22.35 16.51
N ILE A 292 -1.17 -21.98 15.40
CA ILE A 292 -0.51 -21.87 14.10
C ILE A 292 -0.20 -20.40 13.85
N GLN A 293 1.09 -20.10 13.74
CA GLN A 293 1.55 -18.77 13.38
C GLN A 293 1.58 -18.59 11.87
N SER A 294 1.22 -17.38 11.46
CA SER A 294 1.39 -16.80 10.15
C SER A 294 2.78 -17.14 9.59
N ARG A 295 2.79 -17.55 8.32
CA ARG A 295 4.04 -17.76 7.57
C ARG A 295 4.48 -16.52 6.82
N THR A 296 3.69 -15.45 6.89
CA THR A 296 4.00 -14.16 6.28
C THR A 296 5.40 -13.71 6.70
N GLY A 297 6.23 -13.34 5.71
CA GLY A 297 7.61 -12.93 5.93
C GLY A 297 8.64 -14.05 6.12
N LYS A 298 8.26 -15.35 6.15
CA LYS A 298 9.22 -16.48 6.25
C LYS A 298 9.85 -16.87 4.91
N TYR A 299 9.13 -16.78 3.79
CA TYR A 299 9.63 -17.17 2.46
C TYR A 299 10.33 -16.03 1.72
N LYS A 300 11.36 -15.45 2.34
CA LYS A 300 11.91 -14.16 1.90
C LYS A 300 12.53 -14.18 0.50
N TYR A 301 13.22 -15.24 0.07
CA TYR A 301 14.00 -15.18 -1.18
C TYR A 301 13.15 -15.46 -2.43
N THR A 302 12.47 -16.60 -2.46
CA THR A 302 11.71 -17.06 -3.65
C THR A 302 10.56 -16.14 -4.02
N SER A 303 9.83 -15.60 -3.04
CA SER A 303 8.69 -14.71 -3.32
C SER A 303 9.12 -13.40 -3.98
N ASN A 304 10.32 -12.89 -3.71
CA ASN A 304 10.74 -11.59 -4.28
C ASN A 304 10.96 -11.70 -5.76
N ASN A 305 11.69 -12.73 -6.18
CA ASN A 305 12.00 -12.91 -7.58
C ASN A 305 10.73 -13.19 -8.38
N LEU A 306 9.77 -13.93 -7.79
CA LEU A 306 8.52 -14.26 -8.46
C LEU A 306 7.53 -13.09 -8.53
N TYR A 307 7.41 -12.28 -7.48
CA TYR A 307 6.31 -11.30 -7.35
C TYR A 307 6.76 -9.84 -7.29
N SER A 308 8.07 -9.54 -7.33
CA SER A 308 8.60 -8.15 -7.34
C SER A 308 7.90 -7.31 -8.41
N ARG A 309 7.85 -7.81 -9.64
CA ARG A 309 7.23 -7.09 -10.75
C ARG A 309 5.77 -6.74 -10.48
N VAL A 310 4.97 -7.66 -9.96
CA VAL A 310 3.56 -7.40 -9.63
C VAL A 310 3.46 -6.32 -8.56
N ARG A 311 4.32 -6.37 -7.54
CA ARG A 311 4.35 -5.41 -6.44
C ARG A 311 4.68 -3.99 -6.91
N TRP A 312 5.75 -3.84 -7.69
CA TRP A 312 6.14 -2.55 -8.25
C TRP A 312 5.04 -1.91 -9.08
N ASN A 313 4.25 -2.72 -9.77
CA ASN A 313 3.19 -2.26 -10.65
C ASN A 313 1.80 -2.22 -9.98
N SER A 314 1.72 -2.53 -8.68
CA SER A 314 0.50 -2.44 -7.86
C SER A 314 0.48 -1.16 -7.02
N GLY A 315 -0.69 -0.82 -6.45
CA GLY A 315 -0.80 0.28 -5.48
C GLY A 315 -0.23 -0.03 -4.09
N ARG A 316 0.28 -1.25 -3.85
CA ARG A 316 0.80 -1.67 -2.53
C ARG A 316 2.13 -1.00 -2.21
N ASP A 317 2.47 -0.89 -0.94
CA ASP A 317 3.74 -0.30 -0.52
C ASP A 317 4.94 -1.23 -0.83
N LEU A 318 6.06 -0.62 -1.22
CA LEU A 318 7.28 -1.31 -1.67
C LEU A 318 8.24 -1.69 -0.56
N ALA A 319 8.24 -0.92 0.52
CA ALA A 319 9.30 -1.01 1.50
C ALA A 319 8.89 -1.97 2.64
N TYR A 320 7.59 -2.16 2.89
CA TYR A 320 7.19 -2.73 4.19
C TYR A 320 5.95 -3.63 4.27
N SER A 321 5.23 -3.84 3.16
CA SER A 321 4.14 -4.81 3.18
C SER A 321 4.67 -6.23 3.49
N PRO A 322 4.11 -6.92 4.50
CA PRO A 322 4.41 -8.31 4.80
C PRO A 322 4.12 -9.21 3.59
N ARG A 323 5.17 -9.84 3.04
CA ARG A 323 5.08 -10.78 1.89
C ARG A 323 4.14 -11.93 2.25
N SER A 324 2.92 -11.89 1.75
CA SER A 324 1.86 -12.75 2.23
C SER A 324 1.33 -13.72 1.19
N LEU A 325 0.75 -14.80 1.71
CA LEU A 325 0.14 -15.92 1.01
C LEU A 325 -1.00 -15.53 0.04
N HIS A 326 -1.41 -14.25 -0.05
CA HIS A 326 -2.36 -13.82 -1.09
C HIS A 326 -1.73 -13.87 -2.49
N ASP A 327 -0.46 -13.48 -2.64
CA ASP A 327 0.25 -13.58 -3.93
C ASP A 327 0.73 -15.01 -4.21
N ALA A 328 0.82 -15.85 -3.17
CA ALA A 328 1.10 -17.25 -3.35
C ALA A 328 -0.06 -17.87 -4.15
N PRO A 329 0.22 -18.50 -5.30
CA PRO A 329 -0.83 -19.08 -6.12
C PRO A 329 -1.62 -20.11 -5.30
N PRO A 330 -2.93 -20.24 -5.54
CA PRO A 330 -3.64 -21.41 -5.07
C PRO A 330 -2.96 -22.65 -5.69
N MET A 331 -2.87 -23.73 -4.91
CA MET A 331 -2.47 -25.02 -5.47
C MET A 331 -3.50 -25.43 -6.53
N PRO A 332 -3.08 -26.07 -7.63
CA PRO A 332 -4.02 -26.66 -8.58
C PRO A 332 -5.00 -27.59 -7.85
N GLY A 333 -6.26 -27.66 -8.32
CA GLY A 333 -7.31 -28.42 -7.64
C GLY A 333 -6.98 -29.90 -7.40
N ASP A 334 -6.19 -30.50 -8.29
CA ASP A 334 -5.78 -31.91 -8.20
C ASP A 334 -4.51 -32.12 -7.37
N ALA A 335 -3.83 -31.06 -6.90
CA ALA A 335 -2.52 -31.17 -6.26
C ALA A 335 -2.52 -32.09 -5.03
N ALA A 336 -3.61 -32.08 -4.25
CA ALA A 336 -3.78 -32.95 -3.09
C ALA A 336 -3.83 -34.45 -3.42
N MET A 337 -4.02 -34.81 -4.70
CA MET A 337 -4.20 -36.19 -5.16
C MET A 337 -2.97 -36.75 -5.90
N TYR A 338 -1.91 -35.96 -6.08
CA TYR A 338 -0.68 -36.40 -6.73
C TYR A 338 0.34 -36.98 -5.76
N GLU A 339 1.05 -38.02 -6.20
CA GLU A 339 2.11 -38.67 -5.44
C GLU A 339 3.25 -37.67 -5.12
N GLY A 340 3.65 -37.62 -3.84
CA GLY A 340 4.71 -36.72 -3.36
C GLY A 340 4.24 -35.40 -2.74
N THR A 341 2.93 -35.09 -2.75
CA THR A 341 2.40 -33.96 -1.98
C THR A 341 2.25 -34.32 -0.51
N ARG A 342 2.80 -33.48 0.40
CA ARG A 342 2.79 -33.69 1.87
C ARG A 342 1.53 -33.12 2.54
N GLU A 343 0.41 -33.04 1.83
CA GLU A 343 -0.80 -32.44 2.42
C GLU A 343 -1.52 -33.46 3.32
N ASN A 344 -1.86 -33.04 4.55
CA ASN A 344 -2.63 -33.85 5.48
C ASN A 344 -4.08 -33.96 4.98
N ILE A 345 -4.37 -35.01 4.21
CA ILE A 345 -5.72 -35.35 3.75
C ILE A 345 -6.54 -35.82 4.97
N ILE A 346 -7.40 -34.94 5.50
CA ILE A 346 -8.35 -35.31 6.58
C ILE A 346 -9.79 -35.32 6.03
N GLY A 347 -10.31 -36.50 5.72
CA GLY A 347 -11.75 -36.76 5.48
C GLY A 347 -12.13 -37.20 4.05
N PRO A 348 -13.38 -37.68 3.82
CA PRO A 348 -13.70 -38.49 2.65
C PRO A 348 -14.01 -37.73 1.36
N ILE A 349 -14.39 -36.44 1.41
CA ILE A 349 -14.65 -35.61 0.22
C ILE A 349 -14.40 -34.14 0.60
N ARG A 350 -13.44 -33.45 -0.03
CA ARG A 350 -13.32 -31.98 0.03
C ARG A 350 -12.80 -31.42 -1.31
N LEU A 351 -13.55 -30.45 -1.86
CA LEU A 351 -13.12 -29.55 -2.94
C LEU A 351 -11.71 -29.02 -2.61
N GLY A 352 -10.78 -29.06 -3.57
CA GLY A 352 -9.32 -28.84 -3.42
C GLY A 352 -8.88 -27.56 -2.67
N LEU A 353 -9.04 -27.56 -1.34
CA LEU A 353 -8.83 -26.41 -0.43
C LEU A 353 -7.75 -26.67 0.63
N THR A 354 -6.91 -27.69 0.45
CA THR A 354 -5.96 -28.15 1.47
C THR A 354 -4.64 -27.39 1.46
N ARG A 355 -4.68 -26.06 1.56
CA ARG A 355 -3.52 -25.34 2.15
C ARG A 355 -3.22 -25.92 3.54
N ASP A 356 -1.98 -25.73 3.99
CA ASP A 356 -1.58 -25.96 5.38
C ASP A 356 -2.65 -25.50 6.36
N ALA A 357 -2.73 -26.16 7.52
CA ALA A 357 -3.66 -25.75 8.55
C ALA A 357 -3.45 -24.26 8.88
N GLU A 358 -4.55 -23.48 8.84
CA GLU A 358 -4.57 -22.04 9.07
C GLU A 358 -5.54 -21.74 10.21
N GLN A 359 -5.29 -20.64 10.91
CA GLN A 359 -6.12 -20.12 11.99
C GLN A 359 -6.35 -18.61 11.79
N PHE A 360 -7.28 -18.05 12.57
CA PHE A 360 -7.61 -16.63 12.55
C PHE A 360 -7.58 -16.01 13.96
N THR A 361 -7.30 -14.70 14.01
CA THR A 361 -7.37 -13.89 15.23
C THR A 361 -8.61 -13.02 15.17
N VAL A 362 -9.39 -13.00 16.24
CA VAL A 362 -10.55 -12.11 16.38
C VAL A 362 -10.10 -10.82 17.07
N ILE A 363 -10.47 -9.67 16.53
CA ILE A 363 -10.20 -8.34 17.11
C ILE A 363 -11.55 -7.67 17.39
N ILE A 364 -11.72 -7.20 18.62
CA ILE A 364 -12.93 -6.51 19.07
C ILE A 364 -12.52 -5.18 19.68
N LEU A 365 -13.03 -4.07 19.14
CA LEU A 365 -12.93 -2.76 19.78
C LEU A 365 -14.06 -2.63 20.81
N ALA A 366 -13.71 -2.55 22.08
CA ALA A 366 -14.67 -2.52 23.18
C ALA A 366 -14.79 -1.12 23.78
N TYR A 367 -16.02 -0.58 23.82
CA TYR A 367 -16.33 0.69 24.46
C TYR A 367 -17.67 0.65 25.21
N ASN A 368 -17.61 0.76 26.55
CA ASN A 368 -18.79 0.78 27.42
C ASN A 368 -19.83 -0.36 27.21
N ARG A 369 -19.40 -1.55 26.73
CA ARG A 369 -20.28 -2.69 26.37
C ARG A 369 -19.73 -4.06 26.82
N ASP A 370 -19.21 -4.13 28.04
CA ASP A 370 -18.54 -5.31 28.58
C ASP A 370 -19.36 -6.61 28.44
N GLU A 371 -20.65 -6.58 28.78
CA GLU A 371 -21.53 -7.76 28.66
C GLU A 371 -21.72 -8.22 27.21
N GLY A 372 -21.71 -7.30 26.23
CA GLY A 372 -21.75 -7.65 24.81
C GLY A 372 -20.48 -8.43 24.40
N VAL A 373 -19.32 -7.93 24.82
CA VAL A 373 -18.02 -8.58 24.58
C VAL A 373 -17.95 -9.94 25.26
N LYS A 374 -18.41 -10.08 26.52
CA LYS A 374 -18.45 -11.37 27.22
C LYS A 374 -19.29 -12.40 26.47
N ASN A 375 -20.49 -12.02 26.00
CA ASN A 375 -21.34 -12.90 25.20
C ASN A 375 -20.68 -13.34 23.89
N ILE A 376 -19.92 -12.45 23.24
CA ILE A 376 -19.14 -12.80 22.04
C ILE A 376 -18.06 -13.82 22.40
N ILE A 377 -17.29 -13.60 23.48
CA ILE A 377 -16.24 -14.52 23.93
C ILE A 377 -16.83 -15.90 24.24
N ASP A 378 -17.95 -15.98 24.96
CA ASP A 378 -18.61 -17.26 25.23
C ASP A 378 -19.11 -17.95 23.97
N THR A 379 -19.59 -17.18 22.98
CA THR A 379 -19.96 -17.74 21.68
C THR A 379 -18.76 -18.29 20.92
N LEU A 380 -17.55 -17.81 21.18
CA LEU A 380 -16.30 -18.28 20.56
C LEU A 380 -15.68 -19.50 21.27
N ARG A 381 -16.24 -19.95 22.39
CA ARG A 381 -15.78 -21.13 23.13
C ARG A 381 -15.75 -22.37 22.24
N ASP A 382 -14.62 -23.07 22.24
CA ASP A 382 -14.36 -24.26 21.42
C ASP A 382 -14.54 -24.05 19.89
N CYS A 383 -14.52 -22.78 19.44
CA CYS A 383 -14.61 -22.46 18.01
C CYS A 383 -13.38 -23.01 17.24
N PRO A 384 -13.59 -23.83 16.19
CA PRO A 384 -12.52 -24.31 15.32
C PRO A 384 -11.75 -23.20 14.63
N HIS A 385 -10.45 -23.41 14.44
CA HIS A 385 -9.52 -22.48 13.77
C HIS A 385 -9.29 -21.13 14.47
N LEU A 386 -9.90 -20.89 15.64
CA LEU A 386 -9.61 -19.72 16.44
C LEU A 386 -8.19 -19.83 17.04
N ASN A 387 -7.36 -18.81 16.85
CA ASN A 387 -6.01 -18.73 17.43
C ASN A 387 -5.99 -17.96 18.75
N LYS A 388 -6.64 -16.79 18.75
CA LYS A 388 -6.61 -15.78 19.82
C LYS A 388 -7.78 -14.81 19.66
N VAL A 389 -8.25 -14.29 20.78
CA VAL A 389 -9.19 -13.14 20.84
C VAL A 389 -8.44 -11.94 21.42
N LEU A 390 -8.47 -10.83 20.69
CA LEU A 390 -7.82 -9.58 21.03
C LEU A 390 -8.88 -8.51 21.31
N ILE A 391 -8.98 -8.09 22.57
CA ILE A 391 -9.89 -7.02 22.97
C ILE A 391 -9.11 -5.72 23.00
N VAL A 392 -9.34 -4.86 22.01
CA VAL A 392 -8.81 -3.50 21.99
C VAL A 392 -9.71 -2.65 22.87
N TRP A 393 -9.19 -2.27 24.03
CA TRP A 393 -9.91 -1.63 25.09
C TRP A 393 -9.90 -0.10 24.90
N GLY A 394 -11.02 0.46 24.45
CA GLY A 394 -11.17 1.89 24.18
C GLY A 394 -11.51 2.74 25.40
N ASN A 395 -11.89 2.15 26.54
CA ASN A 395 -12.21 2.91 27.76
C ASN A 395 -10.91 3.27 28.51
N LEU A 396 -10.32 4.43 28.19
CA LEU A 396 -9.02 4.85 28.76
C LEU A 396 -9.06 5.08 30.28
N GLU A 397 -10.20 5.57 30.79
CA GLU A 397 -10.37 5.92 32.20
C GLU A 397 -10.74 4.73 33.09
N ARG A 398 -11.18 3.61 32.50
CA ARG A 398 -11.70 2.46 33.25
C ARG A 398 -11.05 1.18 32.79
N ARG A 399 -10.51 0.38 33.71
CA ARG A 399 -10.01 -0.97 33.42
C ARG A 399 -11.15 -1.99 33.30
N PRO A 400 -10.98 -3.07 32.51
CA PRO A 400 -11.93 -4.18 32.50
C PRO A 400 -12.06 -4.77 33.90
N ASN A 401 -13.29 -4.82 34.42
CA ASN A 401 -13.60 -5.28 35.77
C ASN A 401 -14.49 -6.51 35.77
N GLY A 402 -14.49 -7.25 36.89
CA GLY A 402 -15.30 -8.46 37.06
C GLY A 402 -14.71 -9.68 36.36
N ALA A 403 -15.44 -10.80 36.40
CA ALA A 403 -15.03 -12.03 35.74
C ALA A 403 -15.26 -11.94 34.22
N TRP A 404 -14.25 -12.36 33.45
CA TRP A 404 -14.29 -12.47 32.00
C TRP A 404 -14.28 -13.95 31.60
N PRO A 405 -15.00 -14.35 30.54
CA PRO A 405 -15.03 -15.76 30.15
C PRO A 405 -13.67 -16.27 29.71
N GLU A 406 -13.21 -17.34 30.35
CA GLU A 406 -12.05 -18.11 29.91
C GLU A 406 -12.49 -19.16 28.88
N ILE A 407 -11.79 -19.25 27.75
CA ILE A 407 -12.06 -20.19 26.66
C ILE A 407 -10.77 -20.96 26.30
N HIS A 408 -10.85 -21.89 25.35
CA HIS A 408 -9.75 -22.78 24.93
C HIS A 408 -8.53 -22.08 24.30
N VAL A 409 -8.61 -20.76 24.04
CA VAL A 409 -7.56 -19.91 23.45
C VAL A 409 -7.31 -18.67 24.30
N PRO A 410 -6.16 -17.97 24.12
CA PRO A 410 -5.91 -16.72 24.84
C PRO A 410 -6.91 -15.62 24.49
N VAL A 411 -7.42 -14.96 25.52
CA VAL A 411 -8.20 -13.70 25.42
C VAL A 411 -7.32 -12.59 26.01
N GLU A 412 -6.74 -11.76 25.14
CA GLU A 412 -5.79 -10.72 25.53
C GLU A 412 -6.46 -9.34 25.44
N PHE A 413 -6.28 -8.51 26.46
CA PHE A 413 -6.76 -7.12 26.46
C PHE A 413 -5.61 -6.16 26.18
N ILE A 414 -5.78 -5.29 25.20
CA ILE A 414 -4.82 -4.25 24.86
C ILE A 414 -5.46 -2.90 25.18
N LEU A 415 -4.80 -2.08 25.99
CA LEU A 415 -5.19 -0.69 26.14
C LEU A 415 -4.90 0.08 24.85
N ALA A 416 -5.94 0.67 24.25
CA ALA A 416 -5.76 1.58 23.13
C ALA A 416 -4.94 2.81 23.56
N GLU A 417 -4.12 3.35 22.66
CA GLU A 417 -3.34 4.56 22.95
C GLU A 417 -4.22 5.80 23.10
N ARG A 418 -5.35 5.82 22.39
CA ARG A 418 -6.33 6.91 22.38
C ARG A 418 -7.72 6.38 22.07
N ASP A 419 -8.76 7.17 22.38
CA ASP A 419 -10.14 6.84 22.06
C ASP A 419 -10.38 7.07 20.55
N SER A 420 -10.16 6.04 19.76
CA SER A 420 -10.25 6.08 18.29
C SER A 420 -10.77 4.77 17.74
N LEU A 421 -11.65 4.86 16.74
CA LEU A 421 -12.12 3.73 15.94
C LEU A 421 -10.99 3.06 15.14
N LEU A 422 -9.90 3.77 14.86
CA LEU A 422 -8.76 3.26 14.12
C LEU A 422 -7.95 2.24 14.94
N SER A 423 -8.10 2.22 16.26
CA SER A 423 -7.33 1.35 17.16
C SER A 423 -7.44 -0.14 16.81
N ARG A 424 -8.57 -0.58 16.24
CA ARG A 424 -8.75 -1.97 15.78
C ARG A 424 -8.01 -2.32 14.50
N PHE A 425 -7.54 -1.33 13.75
CA PHE A 425 -6.83 -1.52 12.49
C PHE A 425 -5.30 -1.41 12.62
N VAL A 426 -4.79 -1.27 13.85
CA VAL A 426 -3.37 -1.25 14.14
C VAL A 426 -2.76 -2.67 14.02
N PRO A 427 -1.60 -2.84 13.34
CA PRO A 427 -0.91 -4.12 13.22
C PRO A 427 -0.16 -4.46 14.53
N TYR A 428 -0.90 -4.80 15.58
CA TYR A 428 -0.32 -5.21 16.85
C TYR A 428 0.52 -6.48 16.71
N HIS A 429 1.66 -6.54 17.40
CA HIS A 429 2.57 -7.71 17.37
C HIS A 429 1.96 -9.01 17.91
N ARG A 430 0.79 -8.91 18.54
CA ARG A 430 0.01 -10.04 19.05
C ARG A 430 -0.83 -10.72 17.97
N ILE A 431 -0.96 -10.12 16.79
CA ILE A 431 -1.71 -10.66 15.65
C ILE A 431 -0.81 -11.62 14.89
N GLU A 432 -0.85 -12.87 15.33
CA GLU A 432 0.04 -13.93 14.82
C GLU A 432 -0.55 -14.68 13.62
N THR A 433 -1.75 -14.35 13.13
CA THR A 433 -2.43 -15.07 12.03
C THR A 433 -2.56 -14.23 10.77
N ASP A 434 -2.62 -14.88 9.60
CA ASP A 434 -2.84 -14.21 8.31
C ASP A 434 -4.27 -13.67 8.16
N ALA A 435 -5.25 -14.39 8.70
CA ALA A 435 -6.63 -13.95 8.77
C ALA A 435 -6.89 -13.13 10.04
N VAL A 436 -7.48 -11.96 9.86
CA VAL A 436 -7.97 -11.11 10.95
C VAL A 436 -9.47 -10.98 10.82
N VAL A 437 -10.19 -11.27 11.91
CA VAL A 437 -11.63 -11.13 12.00
C VAL A 437 -11.94 -9.91 12.87
N SER A 438 -12.32 -8.80 12.25
CA SER A 438 -12.79 -7.61 12.93
C SER A 438 -14.26 -7.77 13.30
N MET A 439 -14.61 -7.51 14.55
CA MET A 439 -16.00 -7.49 15.03
C MET A 439 -16.28 -6.25 15.89
N ASP A 440 -17.50 -5.74 15.82
CA ASP A 440 -18.02 -4.78 16.79
C ASP A 440 -18.39 -5.49 18.11
N ASP A 441 -18.38 -4.75 19.22
CA ASP A 441 -18.68 -5.26 20.56
C ASP A 441 -20.16 -5.60 20.82
N ASP A 442 -21.04 -5.41 19.83
CA ASP A 442 -22.45 -5.80 19.81
C ASP A 442 -22.79 -6.82 18.70
N ALA A 443 -21.76 -7.40 18.06
CA ALA A 443 -21.91 -8.38 17.01
C ALA A 443 -22.57 -9.67 17.54
N GLY A 444 -23.71 -10.05 16.96
CA GLY A 444 -24.31 -11.37 17.19
C GLY A 444 -23.96 -12.30 16.04
N LEU A 445 -23.19 -13.36 16.27
CA LEU A 445 -22.80 -14.31 15.22
C LEU A 445 -22.64 -15.73 15.76
N GLY A 446 -23.16 -16.73 15.03
CA GLY A 446 -22.92 -18.13 15.37
C GLY A 446 -21.56 -18.66 14.88
N GLN A 447 -20.98 -19.64 15.59
CA GLN A 447 -19.70 -20.25 15.21
C GLN A 447 -19.72 -20.84 13.78
N GLN A 448 -20.82 -21.48 13.37
CA GLN A 448 -20.93 -22.08 12.03
C GLN A 448 -20.81 -21.03 10.92
N GLU A 449 -21.39 -19.85 11.13
CA GLU A 449 -21.32 -18.73 10.19
C GLU A 449 -19.90 -18.17 10.12
N LEU A 450 -19.21 -18.04 11.26
CA LEU A 450 -17.80 -17.63 11.33
C LEU A 450 -16.88 -18.62 10.59
N ILE A 451 -17.04 -19.92 10.80
CA ILE A 451 -16.24 -20.96 10.13
C ILE A 451 -16.49 -20.93 8.62
N PHE A 452 -17.74 -20.76 8.20
CA PHE A 452 -18.08 -20.64 6.78
C PHE A 452 -17.43 -19.39 6.17
N ALA A 453 -17.54 -18.23 6.84
CA ALA A 453 -16.89 -17.00 6.40
C ALA A 453 -15.37 -17.14 6.29
N PHE A 454 -14.74 -17.80 7.27
CA PHE A 454 -13.31 -18.09 7.24
C PHE A 454 -12.93 -18.94 6.03
N ARG A 455 -13.72 -19.98 5.70
CA ARG A 455 -13.49 -20.79 4.48
C ARG A 455 -13.60 -19.97 3.20
N MET A 456 -14.62 -19.11 3.10
CA MET A 456 -14.78 -18.22 1.95
C MET A 456 -13.64 -17.21 1.84
N TRP A 457 -13.14 -16.68 2.96
CA TRP A 457 -11.94 -15.84 2.97
C TRP A 457 -10.68 -16.59 2.53
N ARG A 458 -10.53 -17.87 2.89
CA ARG A 458 -9.42 -18.71 2.40
C ARG A 458 -9.46 -18.94 0.89
N GLU A 459 -10.54 -18.64 0.20
CA GLU A 459 -10.57 -18.66 -1.27
C GLU A 459 -10.33 -17.26 -1.87
N ASN A 460 -10.39 -16.22 -1.04
CA ASN A 460 -10.55 -14.82 -1.46
C ASN A 460 -9.72 -13.86 -0.60
N ARG A 461 -8.44 -14.19 -0.39
CA ARG A 461 -7.55 -13.49 0.56
C ARG A 461 -7.28 -12.01 0.20
N ASP A 462 -7.54 -11.60 -1.04
CA ASP A 462 -7.45 -10.19 -1.49
C ASP A 462 -8.65 -9.35 -1.11
N ARG A 463 -9.72 -9.95 -0.58
CA ARG A 463 -11.00 -9.28 -0.41
C ARG A 463 -11.38 -9.18 1.05
N ILE A 464 -12.16 -8.15 1.35
CA ILE A 464 -12.96 -8.12 2.58
C ILE A 464 -14.09 -9.13 2.41
N VAL A 465 -14.23 -10.02 3.38
CA VAL A 465 -15.31 -11.01 3.42
C VAL A 465 -16.16 -10.77 4.65
N GLY A 466 -17.47 -10.59 4.48
CA GLY A 466 -18.36 -10.33 5.62
C GLY A 466 -19.84 -10.36 5.27
N PHE A 467 -20.69 -10.03 6.24
CA PHE A 467 -22.14 -10.24 6.12
C PHE A 467 -22.93 -8.98 5.79
N ALA A 468 -22.46 -7.81 6.23
CA ALA A 468 -23.23 -6.57 6.18
C ALA A 468 -22.83 -5.73 4.96
N GLU A 469 -23.66 -5.79 3.92
CA GLU A 469 -23.44 -5.06 2.67
C GLU A 469 -23.89 -3.61 2.74
N ARG A 470 -23.18 -2.73 2.02
CA ARG A 470 -23.59 -1.34 1.75
C ARG A 470 -23.26 -0.97 0.32
N LEU A 471 -23.89 0.09 -0.15
CA LEU A 471 -23.77 0.56 -1.52
C LEU A 471 -23.39 2.04 -1.54
N HIS A 472 -22.52 2.41 -2.49
CA HIS A 472 -22.43 3.80 -2.93
C HIS A 472 -23.30 3.98 -4.18
N ARG A 473 -24.09 5.04 -4.24
CA ARG A 473 -24.88 5.39 -5.43
C ARG A 473 -24.45 6.73 -5.96
N ILE A 474 -24.38 6.85 -7.28
CA ILE A 474 -24.20 8.12 -7.96
C ILE A 474 -25.57 8.63 -8.41
N ASN A 475 -25.96 9.82 -7.99
CA ASN A 475 -27.18 10.49 -8.41
C ASN A 475 -26.87 11.95 -8.76
N LYS A 476 -27.22 12.38 -9.99
CA LYS A 476 -26.92 13.72 -10.53
C LYS A 476 -25.45 14.15 -10.34
N GLY A 477 -24.52 13.22 -10.51
CA GLY A 477 -23.07 13.47 -10.36
C GLY A 477 -22.57 13.53 -8.91
N GLN A 478 -23.45 13.40 -7.91
CA GLN A 478 -23.07 13.32 -6.50
C GLN A 478 -23.10 11.87 -6.02
N VAL A 479 -22.15 11.52 -5.15
CA VAL A 479 -22.04 10.18 -4.57
C VAL A 479 -22.67 10.16 -3.18
N TYR A 480 -23.49 9.15 -2.93
CA TYR A 480 -24.22 8.95 -1.68
C TYR A 480 -23.96 7.57 -1.11
N TYR A 481 -23.96 7.48 0.22
CA TYR A 481 -23.98 6.22 0.94
C TYR A 481 -25.41 5.71 1.09
N GLU A 482 -25.65 4.44 0.76
CA GLU A 482 -26.96 3.81 0.88
C GLU A 482 -26.92 2.49 1.68
N ARG A 483 -27.96 2.28 2.47
CA ARG A 483 -28.22 1.04 3.22
C ARG A 483 -29.22 0.11 2.52
N ILE A 484 -29.60 0.41 1.27
CA ILE A 484 -30.66 -0.31 0.59
C ILE A 484 -30.22 -1.76 0.30
N PHE A 485 -31.06 -2.73 0.69
CA PHE A 485 -30.88 -4.14 0.38
C PHE A 485 -31.21 -4.38 -1.10
N THR A 486 -30.23 -4.17 -1.97
CA THR A 486 -30.32 -4.52 -3.39
C THR A 486 -29.45 -5.74 -3.70
N CYS A 487 -29.52 -6.25 -4.92
CA CYS A 487 -28.57 -7.25 -5.40
C CYS A 487 -27.17 -6.66 -5.69
N GLN A 488 -27.00 -5.34 -5.57
CA GLN A 488 -25.76 -4.63 -5.80
C GLN A 488 -25.21 -4.11 -4.47
N TYR A 489 -23.90 -4.26 -4.29
CA TYR A 489 -23.18 -3.75 -3.14
C TYR A 489 -21.74 -3.46 -3.56
N SER A 490 -21.12 -2.49 -2.89
CA SER A 490 -19.74 -2.10 -3.16
C SER A 490 -18.88 -2.05 -1.91
N MET A 491 -19.49 -2.30 -0.75
CA MET A 491 -18.85 -2.23 0.56
C MET A 491 -19.37 -3.35 1.46
N VAL A 492 -18.49 -3.86 2.31
CA VAL A 492 -18.84 -4.72 3.45
C VAL A 492 -18.36 -4.06 4.72
N LEU A 493 -19.25 -3.88 5.69
CA LEU A 493 -18.90 -3.21 6.96
C LEU A 493 -17.93 -4.05 7.78
N THR A 494 -16.98 -3.40 8.43
CA THR A 494 -16.00 -4.05 9.33
C THR A 494 -16.56 -4.37 10.71
N SER A 495 -17.86 -4.17 10.92
CA SER A 495 -18.60 -4.64 12.10
C SER A 495 -18.65 -6.17 12.21
N PHE A 496 -18.57 -6.84 11.06
CA PHE A 496 -18.01 -8.17 10.94
C PHE A 496 -17.31 -8.25 9.58
N ALA A 497 -15.99 -8.40 9.60
CA ALA A 497 -15.22 -8.62 8.39
C ALA A 497 -14.01 -9.49 8.64
N ILE A 498 -13.71 -10.36 7.69
CA ILE A 498 -12.46 -11.11 7.60
C ILE A 498 -11.64 -10.51 6.47
N PHE A 499 -10.40 -10.14 6.77
CA PHE A 499 -9.44 -9.63 5.79
C PHE A 499 -8.03 -10.08 6.16
N HIS A 500 -7.12 -9.97 5.20
CA HIS A 500 -5.72 -10.35 5.39
C HIS A 500 -4.98 -9.33 6.28
N LYS A 501 -4.11 -9.80 7.19
CA LYS A 501 -3.39 -8.95 8.16
C LYS A 501 -2.56 -7.84 7.51
N GLU A 502 -2.11 -8.06 6.28
CA GLU A 502 -1.38 -7.06 5.46
C GLU A 502 -2.15 -5.75 5.33
N PHE A 503 -3.47 -5.80 5.24
CA PHE A 503 -4.28 -4.59 5.12
C PHE A 503 -4.26 -3.74 6.40
N LEU A 504 -3.91 -4.31 7.56
CA LEU A 504 -3.65 -3.51 8.78
C LEU A 504 -2.39 -2.63 8.61
N TYR A 505 -1.36 -3.15 7.96
CA TYR A 505 -0.12 -2.41 7.69
C TYR A 505 -0.37 -1.34 6.62
N GLU A 506 -1.02 -1.70 5.52
CA GLU A 506 -1.36 -0.73 4.47
C GLU A 506 -2.26 0.39 5.02
N PHE A 507 -3.23 0.04 5.87
CA PHE A 507 -4.11 1.02 6.47
C PHE A 507 -3.42 1.90 7.51
N THR A 508 -2.50 1.36 8.31
CA THR A 508 -1.81 2.13 9.37
C THR A 508 -0.68 3.00 8.83
N TYR A 509 0.12 2.50 7.87
CA TYR A 509 1.35 3.15 7.44
C TYR A 509 1.28 3.81 6.06
N ASN A 510 0.31 3.44 5.22
CA ASN A 510 0.23 3.90 3.83
C ASN A 510 -1.11 4.55 3.46
N GLN A 511 -2.09 4.53 4.37
CA GLN A 511 -3.30 5.34 4.20
C GLN A 511 -2.95 6.82 4.28
N HIS A 512 -3.61 7.63 3.45
CA HIS A 512 -3.37 9.07 3.45
C HIS A 512 -3.68 9.70 4.84
N PRO A 513 -2.78 10.50 5.42
CA PRO A 513 -2.97 11.06 6.77
C PRO A 513 -4.29 11.82 6.96
N SER A 514 -4.71 12.63 5.97
CA SER A 514 -5.99 13.36 6.06
C SER A 514 -7.21 12.44 6.15
N ILE A 515 -7.14 11.20 5.65
CA ILE A 515 -8.23 10.22 5.81
C ILE A 515 -8.30 9.76 7.26
N LEU A 516 -7.15 9.42 7.86
CA LEU A 516 -7.05 8.99 9.26
C LEU A 516 -7.51 10.12 10.21
N GLU A 517 -7.03 11.34 9.99
CA GLU A 517 -7.42 12.54 10.74
C GLU A 517 -8.93 12.80 10.63
N HIS A 518 -9.51 12.66 9.43
CA HIS A 518 -10.95 12.85 9.23
C HIS A 518 -11.78 11.78 9.95
N ILE A 519 -11.33 10.53 9.97
CA ILE A 519 -12.01 9.45 10.70
C ILE A 519 -12.00 9.71 12.20
N ASP A 520 -10.84 10.09 12.75
CA ASP A 520 -10.71 10.41 14.17
C ASP A 520 -11.59 11.61 14.57
N ALA A 521 -11.56 12.67 13.77
CA ALA A 521 -12.35 13.88 14.04
C ALA A 521 -13.87 13.62 13.99
N ASN A 522 -14.33 12.72 13.11
CA ASN A 522 -15.76 12.44 12.92
C ASN A 522 -16.26 11.22 13.68
N PHE A 523 -15.36 10.38 14.20
CA PHE A 523 -15.64 9.10 14.84
C PHE A 523 -16.59 8.22 13.99
N ASN A 524 -16.27 8.08 12.69
CA ASN A 524 -17.05 7.33 11.70
C ASN A 524 -16.18 7.04 10.45
N CYS A 525 -16.70 6.22 9.54
CA CYS A 525 -16.16 5.98 8.20
C CYS A 525 -14.85 5.18 8.09
N GLU A 526 -14.39 4.59 9.19
CA GLU A 526 -13.23 3.70 9.21
C GLU A 526 -13.44 2.46 8.33
N ASP A 527 -14.67 1.94 8.30
CA ASP A 527 -15.09 0.82 7.46
C ASP A 527 -15.09 1.19 5.97
N ILE A 528 -15.59 2.38 5.63
CA ILE A 528 -15.56 2.93 4.26
C ILE A 528 -14.11 3.09 3.81
N ALA A 529 -13.24 3.66 4.65
CA ALA A 529 -11.83 3.84 4.32
C ALA A 529 -11.11 2.51 4.08
N MET A 530 -11.42 1.47 4.87
CA MET A 530 -10.88 0.12 4.65
C MET A 530 -11.34 -0.47 3.31
N ASN A 531 -12.63 -0.32 2.95
CA ASN A 531 -13.15 -0.76 1.65
C ASN A 531 -12.50 0.02 0.49
N PHE A 532 -12.30 1.33 0.64
CA PHE A 532 -11.61 2.18 -0.34
C PHE A 532 -10.18 1.68 -0.57
N LEU A 533 -9.43 1.47 0.51
CA LEU A 533 -8.05 1.00 0.46
C LEU A 533 -7.95 -0.35 -0.25
N ILE A 534 -8.72 -1.35 0.19
CA ILE A 534 -8.63 -2.71 -0.37
C ILE A 534 -9.07 -2.73 -1.84
N SER A 535 -10.12 -2.00 -2.20
CA SER A 535 -10.57 -1.90 -3.60
C SER A 535 -9.56 -1.16 -4.48
N HIS A 536 -8.88 -0.14 -3.94
CA HIS A 536 -7.81 0.58 -4.63
C HIS A 536 -6.62 -0.34 -4.92
N LEU A 537 -6.18 -1.10 -3.92
CA LEU A 537 -5.02 -1.98 -4.00
C LEU A 537 -5.25 -3.20 -4.90
N THR A 538 -6.43 -3.82 -4.80
CA THR A 538 -6.68 -5.15 -5.41
C THR A 538 -7.53 -5.10 -6.67
N ARG A 539 -8.27 -4.01 -6.90
CA ARG A 539 -9.26 -3.88 -7.98
C ARG A 539 -10.31 -5.00 -7.96
N ARG A 540 -10.66 -5.47 -6.76
CA ARG A 540 -11.73 -6.46 -6.56
C ARG A 540 -12.78 -5.92 -5.60
N PRO A 541 -14.08 -6.18 -5.86
CA PRO A 541 -15.14 -5.84 -4.94
C PRO A 541 -15.07 -6.72 -3.69
N PRO A 542 -15.62 -6.28 -2.55
CA PRO A 542 -15.74 -7.13 -1.38
C PRO A 542 -16.63 -8.35 -1.65
N LEU A 543 -16.55 -9.36 -0.79
CA LEU A 543 -17.37 -10.57 -0.88
C LEU A 543 -18.40 -10.59 0.25
N LYS A 544 -19.67 -10.45 -0.12
CA LYS A 544 -20.80 -10.62 0.80
C LYS A 544 -21.09 -12.10 1.00
N ILE A 545 -21.32 -12.49 2.25
CA ILE A 545 -21.86 -13.78 2.64
C ILE A 545 -23.25 -13.61 3.22
N LEU A 546 -24.15 -14.57 2.92
CA LEU A 546 -25.47 -14.60 3.52
C LEU A 546 -25.40 -15.11 4.95
N LYS A 547 -26.00 -14.35 5.87
CA LYS A 547 -26.16 -14.73 7.27
C LYS A 547 -27.40 -15.62 7.40
N LYS A 548 -27.29 -16.72 8.16
CA LYS A 548 -28.40 -17.65 8.43
C LYS A 548 -29.30 -17.15 9.55
N GLU A 549 -28.75 -16.51 10.59
CA GLU A 549 -29.51 -15.98 11.72
C GLU A 549 -29.24 -14.49 11.98
N SER A 550 -30.27 -13.65 11.96
CA SER A 550 -30.14 -12.23 12.31
C SER A 550 -30.32 -11.98 13.81
N LYS A 551 -29.35 -12.40 14.63
CA LYS A 551 -29.25 -11.96 16.05
C LYS A 551 -28.36 -10.71 16.14
N ARG A 552 -28.82 -9.69 16.87
CA ARG A 552 -27.98 -8.58 17.38
C ARG A 552 -27.92 -8.69 18.90
N ASN A 553 -26.74 -8.51 19.47
CA ASN A 553 -26.53 -8.59 20.91
C ASN A 553 -26.23 -7.18 21.45
N GLY A 554 -27.25 -6.45 21.91
CA GLY A 554 -26.99 -5.16 22.55
C GLY A 554 -28.24 -4.33 22.83
N SER A 555 -28.32 -3.76 24.03
CA SER A 555 -29.40 -2.88 24.48
C SER A 555 -29.07 -1.38 24.34
N LYS A 556 -27.80 -1.00 24.16
CA LYS A 556 -27.35 0.40 24.07
C LYS A 556 -27.44 0.95 22.64
N LYS A 557 -27.97 2.18 22.49
CA LYS A 557 -28.01 2.92 21.21
C LYS A 557 -26.58 3.08 20.65
N GLY A 558 -26.34 2.53 19.46
CA GLY A 558 -25.05 2.64 18.76
C GLY A 558 -24.90 3.94 17.95
N LEU A 559 -23.70 4.17 17.39
CA LEU A 559 -23.37 5.35 16.58
C LEU A 559 -24.30 5.55 15.38
N SER A 560 -24.81 4.44 14.81
CA SER A 560 -25.70 4.45 13.64
C SER A 560 -27.09 5.02 13.90
N VAL A 561 -27.44 5.32 15.16
CA VAL A 561 -28.74 5.90 15.55
C VAL A 561 -28.74 7.43 15.42
N ARG A 562 -27.57 8.06 15.29
CA ARG A 562 -27.46 9.52 15.14
C ARG A 562 -28.10 9.97 13.82
N PRO A 563 -28.86 11.09 13.80
CA PRO A 563 -29.61 11.52 12.62
C PRO A 563 -28.73 11.92 11.44
N ASP A 564 -27.49 12.34 11.69
CA ASP A 564 -26.49 12.76 10.70
C ASP A 564 -25.59 11.60 10.20
N HIS A 565 -25.81 10.37 10.67
CA HIS A 565 -24.90 9.25 10.43
C HIS A 565 -24.72 8.92 8.93
N GLU A 566 -25.81 8.86 8.16
CA GLU A 566 -25.77 8.54 6.72
C GLU A 566 -25.22 9.72 5.89
N THR A 567 -25.53 10.95 6.31
CA THR A 567 -24.99 12.17 5.69
C THR A 567 -23.48 12.23 5.82
N LYS A 568 -22.96 12.01 7.04
CA LYS A 568 -21.51 11.93 7.30
C LYS A 568 -20.83 10.85 6.46
N ARG A 569 -21.45 9.67 6.32
CA ARG A 569 -20.90 8.60 5.47
C ARG A 569 -20.87 8.99 3.99
N SER A 570 -21.87 9.72 3.51
CA SER A 570 -21.87 10.27 2.15
C SER A 570 -20.78 11.33 1.95
N GLU A 571 -20.50 12.15 2.97
CA GLU A 571 -19.37 13.09 2.98
C GLU A 571 -18.01 12.37 2.94
N CYS A 572 -17.85 11.32 3.74
CA CYS A 572 -16.63 10.51 3.74
C CYS A 572 -16.33 9.91 2.36
N ILE A 573 -17.33 9.33 1.67
CA ILE A 573 -17.12 8.78 0.31
C ILE A 573 -16.65 9.87 -0.65
N ARG A 574 -17.25 11.07 -0.59
CA ARG A 574 -16.87 12.20 -1.45
C ARG A 574 -15.45 12.68 -1.16
N LEU A 575 -15.11 12.89 0.11
CA LEU A 575 -13.78 13.33 0.53
C LEU A 575 -12.72 12.29 0.16
N PHE A 576 -12.95 11.02 0.46
CA PHE A 576 -11.98 9.96 0.15
C PHE A 576 -11.80 9.84 -1.36
N ALA A 577 -12.86 9.95 -2.16
CA ALA A 577 -12.74 9.95 -3.62
C ALA A 577 -11.92 11.14 -4.15
N GLN A 578 -11.97 12.31 -3.49
CA GLN A 578 -11.12 13.45 -3.83
C GLN A 578 -9.65 13.17 -3.49
N ILE A 579 -9.36 12.67 -2.28
CA ILE A 579 -7.99 12.34 -1.84
C ILE A 579 -7.37 11.26 -2.75
N TYR A 580 -8.10 10.18 -3.04
CA TYR A 580 -7.66 9.17 -4.01
C TYR A 580 -7.65 9.68 -5.46
N GLY A 581 -8.35 10.78 -5.76
CA GLY A 581 -8.58 11.35 -7.09
C GLY A 581 -9.55 10.57 -7.99
N TYR A 582 -10.16 9.50 -7.46
CA TYR A 582 -11.25 8.72 -8.04
C TYR A 582 -11.94 7.90 -6.95
N ASN A 583 -13.11 7.34 -7.24
CA ASN A 583 -13.77 6.37 -6.37
C ASN A 583 -13.31 4.94 -6.72
N PRO A 584 -12.56 4.24 -5.85
CA PRO A 584 -12.06 2.90 -6.12
C PRO A 584 -13.08 1.79 -5.86
N LEU A 585 -14.22 2.07 -5.23
CA LEU A 585 -15.26 1.08 -4.93
C LEU A 585 -15.83 0.48 -6.23
N LEU A 586 -16.14 -0.82 -6.19
CA LEU A 586 -16.59 -1.63 -7.32
C LEU A 586 -17.94 -2.28 -7.04
#